data_AF-A0A3B8N6U0-F1
#
_entry.id   AF-A0A3B8N6U0-F1
#
_cell.length_a   1.000
_cell.length_b   1.000
_cell.length_c   1.000
_cell.angle_alpha   90.00
_cell.angle_beta   90.00
_cell.angle_gamma   90.00
#
_symmetry.space_group_name_H-M   'P 1'
#
loop_
_entity.id
_entity.type
_entity.pdbx_description
1 polymer ?
#
loop_
_entity_poly.entity_id
_entity_poly.type
_entity_poly.pdbx_seq_one_letter_code
_entity_poly.pdbx_strand_id
1 'polypeptide(L)'
;MYEVLYRKHRPRNFNGVIGQEHVTLPLKRALERGTHSHAYVFAGPRGTGKTSTARILAKYLNCTSDDKPCGRCDSCLSVDRASHMDVVELDGASYRGIDEIRKIRDAAGYRPVMGKTKVYIIDEFHMLTREAFNALLKTLEEPPQNTVFILATTNLEKVPDTVISRCQVFQFRSLSDMDIEGYLRMIAEKEEITYSEGVLKLIARHARGSMRDGVNVLERVSSVSSEITLDDVHTILGLVPEETVSNYLNALVEGIPDEIIKISSTITHNGLSFDQLTVQLLDLLKTRLVSGEMTLEDGVKVGSAAWEIHQELRNAMDKRGVFEVLSIMKMQKLRSSHQDSSVSTLAKPAGKPQEKTTLPEKAEDKPEPKTEKSGYAGFLDSLYERGQIVTWSVLKMADVKEDDNTITLTFPKEAHFARKIFEEERETISSEVRKATGRLLQVEDETEITPGRDSDESVRSRPGTKVKDRDEVMKILTEDQREYVNKIVRLFGDDVELSVDTGEEE
;
A
#
# COMPACT_ATOMS: atom_id res chain seq x y z
N MET A 1 14.88 -27.57 19.68
CA MET A 1 14.09 -26.92 18.61
C MET A 1 14.13 -25.43 18.89
N TYR A 2 14.63 -24.63 17.96
CA TYR A 2 14.67 -23.17 18.10
C TYR A 2 13.23 -22.63 18.24
N GLU A 3 12.95 -21.89 19.30
CA GLU A 3 11.64 -21.28 19.51
C GLU A 3 11.68 -19.83 19.03
N VAL A 4 10.79 -19.50 18.08
CA VAL A 4 10.67 -18.15 17.51
C VAL A 4 10.37 -17.09 18.58
N LEU A 5 10.97 -15.91 18.45
CA LEU A 5 10.97 -14.88 19.50
C LEU A 5 9.56 -14.48 19.97
N TYR A 6 8.60 -14.34 19.06
CA TYR A 6 7.22 -13.95 19.44
C TYR A 6 6.49 -15.01 20.27
N ARG A 7 6.94 -16.27 20.24
CA ARG A 7 6.42 -17.33 21.12
C ARG A 7 7.17 -17.33 22.45
N LYS A 8 8.50 -17.29 22.39
CA LYS A 8 9.40 -17.25 23.56
C LYS A 8 9.04 -16.12 24.53
N HIS A 9 8.79 -14.92 24.00
CA HIS A 9 8.50 -13.71 24.79
C HIS A 9 7.02 -13.46 25.04
N ARG A 10 6.12 -14.35 24.62
CA ARG A 10 4.67 -14.15 24.78
C ARG A 10 4.32 -13.80 26.25
N PRO A 11 3.50 -12.75 26.49
CA PRO A 11 3.09 -12.37 27.84
C PRO A 11 2.50 -13.53 28.64
N ARG A 12 3.01 -13.73 29.87
CA ARG A 12 2.57 -14.82 30.75
C ARG A 12 1.54 -14.43 31.80
N ASN A 13 1.34 -13.13 32.03
CA ASN A 13 0.37 -12.58 32.97
C ASN A 13 -0.19 -11.25 32.44
N PHE A 14 -1.23 -10.72 33.09
CA PHE A 14 -1.90 -9.49 32.65
C PHE A 14 -0.98 -8.26 32.64
N ASN A 15 0.02 -8.20 33.52
CA ASN A 15 0.97 -7.09 33.59
C ASN A 15 1.96 -7.07 32.40
N GLY A 16 2.20 -8.23 31.77
CA GLY A 16 3.07 -8.33 30.60
C GLY A 16 2.39 -7.97 29.28
N VAL A 17 1.07 -7.71 29.27
CA VAL A 17 0.35 -7.30 28.07
C VAL A 17 0.45 -5.78 27.95
N ILE A 18 1.24 -5.32 26.98
CA ILE A 18 1.56 -3.90 26.78
C ILE A 18 0.41 -3.17 26.07
N GLY A 19 0.09 -1.95 26.51
CA GLY A 19 -0.80 -1.01 25.79
C GLY A 19 -2.28 -1.41 25.74
N GLN A 20 -2.71 -2.32 26.62
CA GLN A 20 -4.09 -2.82 26.68
C GLN A 20 -4.67 -2.75 28.10
N GLU A 21 -4.26 -1.76 28.89
CA GLU A 21 -4.66 -1.59 30.30
C GLU A 21 -6.19 -1.48 30.45
N HIS A 22 -6.87 -0.90 29.46
CA HIS A 22 -8.34 -0.81 29.42
C HIS A 22 -9.03 -2.18 29.26
N VAL A 23 -8.31 -3.21 28.81
CA VAL A 23 -8.81 -4.60 28.72
C VAL A 23 -8.35 -5.42 29.93
N THR A 24 -7.05 -5.35 30.24
CA THR A 24 -6.44 -6.24 31.24
C THR A 24 -6.88 -5.90 32.66
N LEU A 25 -7.04 -4.61 32.99
CA LEU A 25 -7.44 -4.17 34.33
C LEU A 25 -8.88 -4.58 34.68
N PRO A 26 -9.91 -4.34 33.85
CA PRO A 26 -11.26 -4.82 34.16
C PRO A 26 -11.35 -6.35 34.22
N LEU A 27 -10.66 -7.07 33.32
CA LEU A 27 -10.59 -8.53 33.36
C LEU A 27 -10.00 -9.03 34.68
N LYS A 28 -8.85 -8.51 35.08
CA LYS A 28 -8.20 -8.85 36.35
C LYS A 28 -9.13 -8.61 37.54
N ARG A 29 -9.76 -7.44 37.61
CA ARG A 29 -10.69 -7.09 38.69
C ARG A 29 -11.96 -7.95 38.73
N ALA A 30 -12.47 -8.40 37.59
CA ALA A 30 -13.63 -9.29 37.54
C ALA A 30 -13.25 -10.70 38.04
N LEU A 31 -12.06 -11.17 37.69
CA LEU A 31 -11.52 -12.44 38.13
C LEU A 31 -11.23 -12.48 39.63
N GLU A 32 -10.64 -11.41 40.18
CA GLU A 32 -10.40 -11.26 41.63
C GLU A 32 -11.71 -11.25 42.44
N ARG A 33 -12.78 -10.69 41.88
CA ARG A 33 -14.11 -10.67 42.50
C ARG A 33 -14.93 -11.94 42.30
N GLY A 34 -14.46 -12.88 41.47
CA GLY A 34 -15.20 -14.09 41.13
C GLY A 34 -16.41 -13.86 40.22
N THR A 35 -16.53 -12.68 39.59
CA THR A 35 -17.67 -12.30 38.73
C THR A 35 -17.31 -12.39 37.24
N HIS A 36 -16.61 -13.45 36.84
CA HIS A 36 -16.23 -13.66 35.44
C HIS A 36 -17.44 -14.13 34.61
N SER A 37 -17.43 -13.79 33.32
CA SER A 37 -18.46 -14.21 32.36
C SER A 37 -18.20 -15.64 31.87
N HIS A 38 -19.26 -16.30 31.42
CA HIS A 38 -19.16 -17.58 30.70
C HIS A 38 -18.70 -17.39 29.25
N ALA A 39 -18.77 -16.17 28.70
CA ALA A 39 -18.36 -15.89 27.33
C ALA A 39 -17.75 -14.49 27.18
N TYR A 40 -16.65 -14.44 26.43
CA TYR A 40 -15.87 -13.24 26.12
C TYR A 40 -15.67 -13.12 24.61
N VAL A 41 -15.78 -11.90 24.08
CA VAL A 41 -15.34 -11.56 22.72
C VAL A 41 -14.15 -10.62 22.83
N PHE A 42 -13.00 -11.04 22.30
CA PHE A 42 -11.80 -10.22 22.17
C PHE A 42 -11.70 -9.75 20.72
N ALA A 43 -11.97 -8.47 20.49
CA ALA A 43 -12.04 -7.90 19.15
C ALA A 43 -10.94 -6.86 18.93
N GLY A 44 -10.30 -6.84 17.77
CA GLY A 44 -9.35 -5.79 17.42
C GLY A 44 -8.27 -6.26 16.44
N PRO A 45 -7.37 -5.37 16.00
CA PRO A 45 -6.37 -5.68 14.98
C PRO A 45 -5.48 -6.89 15.33
N ARG A 46 -4.88 -7.51 14.31
CA ARG A 46 -3.93 -8.62 14.52
C ARG A 46 -2.72 -8.14 15.34
N GLY A 47 -2.15 -9.03 16.14
CA GLY A 47 -0.91 -8.75 16.88
C GLY A 47 -1.03 -7.85 18.10
N THR A 48 -2.25 -7.46 18.49
CA THR A 48 -2.55 -6.61 19.67
C THR A 48 -2.62 -7.37 21.00
N GLY A 49 -2.46 -8.70 20.99
CA GLY A 49 -2.41 -9.52 22.20
C GLY A 49 -3.68 -10.30 22.55
N LYS A 50 -4.72 -10.33 21.69
CA LYS A 50 -5.97 -11.08 21.91
C LYS A 50 -5.78 -12.51 22.42
N THR A 51 -5.10 -13.36 21.63
CA THR A 51 -4.85 -14.77 21.95
C THR A 51 -3.93 -14.94 23.16
N SER A 52 -2.99 -14.01 23.38
CA SER A 52 -2.13 -14.00 24.58
C SER A 52 -2.96 -13.75 25.83
N THR A 53 -3.83 -12.74 25.82
CA THR A 53 -4.75 -12.43 26.92
C THR A 53 -5.74 -13.58 27.16
N ALA A 54 -6.20 -14.26 26.11
CA ALA A 54 -7.06 -15.43 26.23
C ALA A 54 -6.37 -16.57 26.99
N ARG A 55 -5.11 -16.85 26.67
CA ARG A 55 -4.31 -17.84 27.41
C ARG A 55 -4.04 -17.42 28.85
N ILE A 56 -3.80 -16.14 29.11
CA ILE A 56 -3.63 -15.62 30.48
C ILE A 56 -4.91 -15.81 31.30
N LEU A 57 -6.07 -15.52 30.72
CA LEU A 57 -7.37 -15.76 31.35
C LEU A 57 -7.58 -17.26 31.63
N ALA A 58 -7.30 -18.12 30.67
CA ALA A 58 -7.38 -19.57 30.86
C ALA A 58 -6.46 -20.07 31.99
N LYS A 59 -5.23 -19.54 32.06
CA LYS A 59 -4.31 -19.80 33.16
C LYS A 59 -4.87 -19.34 34.50
N TYR A 60 -5.46 -18.15 34.57
CA TYR A 60 -6.03 -17.66 35.82
C TYR A 60 -7.14 -18.58 36.33
N LEU A 61 -8.06 -19.00 35.45
CA LEU A 61 -9.19 -19.85 35.80
C LEU A 61 -8.75 -21.24 36.32
N ASN A 62 -7.69 -21.81 35.73
CA ASN A 62 -7.22 -23.16 36.06
C ASN A 62 -5.99 -23.19 36.99
N CYS A 63 -5.42 -22.04 37.36
CA CYS A 63 -4.29 -22.00 38.28
C CYS A 63 -4.64 -22.58 39.65
N THR A 64 -3.78 -23.48 40.12
CA THR A 64 -3.91 -24.19 41.40
C THR A 64 -3.34 -23.42 42.59
N SER A 65 -2.49 -22.41 42.35
CA SER A 65 -1.93 -21.54 43.39
C SER A 65 -2.84 -20.34 43.69
N ASP A 66 -2.63 -19.69 44.83
CA ASP A 66 -3.37 -18.48 45.23
C ASP A 66 -2.93 -17.21 44.47
N ASP A 67 -1.64 -17.11 44.14
CA ASP A 67 -1.09 -16.05 43.29
C ASP A 67 -1.37 -16.35 41.81
N LYS A 68 -2.55 -15.96 41.32
CA LYS A 68 -3.05 -16.34 39.98
C LYS A 68 -2.79 -15.26 38.91
N PRO A 69 -2.33 -15.62 37.70
CA PRO A 69 -1.75 -16.91 37.34
C PRO A 69 -0.27 -16.98 37.78
N CYS A 70 0.12 -18.07 38.48
CA CYS A 70 1.46 -18.16 39.06
C CYS A 70 2.58 -18.43 38.03
N GLY A 71 2.22 -18.91 36.84
CA GLY A 71 3.18 -19.22 35.77
C GLY A 71 4.12 -20.41 36.02
N ARG A 72 3.97 -21.11 37.15
CA ARG A 72 4.88 -22.20 37.57
C ARG A 72 4.21 -23.53 37.88
N CYS A 73 2.89 -23.55 38.14
CA CYS A 73 2.18 -24.80 38.38
C CYS A 73 1.91 -25.56 37.07
N ASP A 74 1.68 -26.88 37.18
CA ASP A 74 1.48 -27.75 36.02
C ASP A 74 0.36 -27.27 35.09
N SER A 75 -0.73 -26.72 35.64
CA SER A 75 -1.80 -26.14 34.84
C SER A 75 -1.30 -24.94 34.03
N CYS A 76 -0.65 -23.96 34.67
CA CYS A 76 -0.11 -22.79 33.96
C CYS A 76 0.90 -23.18 32.87
N LEU A 77 1.84 -24.08 33.19
CA LEU A 77 2.84 -24.56 32.25
C LEU A 77 2.22 -25.33 31.08
N SER A 78 1.19 -26.14 31.32
CA SER A 78 0.47 -26.89 30.28
C SER A 78 -0.31 -25.97 29.34
N VAL A 79 -0.87 -24.87 29.84
CA VAL A 79 -1.53 -23.87 28.97
C VAL A 79 -0.50 -23.16 28.09
N ASP A 80 0.67 -22.79 28.64
CA ASP A 80 1.73 -22.14 27.86
C ASP A 80 2.26 -23.05 26.75
N ARG A 81 2.34 -24.36 27.01
CA ARG A 81 2.73 -25.40 26.04
C ARG A 81 1.60 -25.86 25.12
N ALA A 82 0.40 -25.29 25.25
CA ALA A 82 -0.81 -25.71 24.52
C ALA A 82 -1.14 -27.22 24.66
N SER A 83 -0.90 -27.78 25.85
CA SER A 83 -1.11 -29.20 26.16
C SER A 83 -2.10 -29.44 27.30
N HIS A 84 -2.80 -28.40 27.76
CA HIS A 84 -3.76 -28.49 28.87
C HIS A 84 -5.08 -29.11 28.39
N MET A 85 -5.52 -30.22 29.00
CA MET A 85 -6.70 -30.97 28.55
C MET A 85 -8.01 -30.17 28.58
N ASP A 86 -8.14 -29.25 29.53
CA ASP A 86 -9.33 -28.39 29.64
C ASP A 86 -9.18 -27.01 28.98
N VAL A 87 -8.10 -26.75 28.23
CA VAL A 87 -7.96 -25.52 27.45
C VAL A 87 -7.79 -25.90 25.98
N VAL A 88 -8.86 -25.73 25.21
CA VAL A 88 -8.92 -26.10 23.80
C VAL A 88 -8.82 -24.83 22.97
N GLU A 89 -7.73 -24.69 22.21
CA GLU A 89 -7.51 -23.58 21.28
C GLU A 89 -7.78 -24.05 19.85
N LEU A 90 -8.65 -23.33 19.15
CA LEU A 90 -9.10 -23.64 17.80
C LEU A 90 -8.95 -22.40 16.93
N ASP A 91 -8.50 -22.62 15.70
CA ASP A 91 -8.48 -21.58 14.68
C ASP A 91 -9.73 -21.69 13.82
N GLY A 92 -10.61 -20.69 13.88
CA GLY A 92 -11.86 -20.61 13.13
C GLY A 92 -11.65 -20.55 11.62
N ALA A 93 -10.47 -20.13 11.15
CA ALA A 93 -10.13 -20.19 9.72
C ALA A 93 -9.90 -21.65 9.26
N SER A 94 -9.28 -22.46 10.12
CA SER A 94 -8.97 -23.87 9.85
C SER A 94 -10.16 -24.80 10.15
N TYR A 95 -10.94 -24.50 11.19
CA TYR A 95 -12.05 -25.32 11.70
C TYR A 95 -13.39 -24.57 11.63
N ARG A 96 -13.78 -24.16 10.42
CA ARG A 96 -14.95 -23.31 10.17
C ARG A 96 -16.32 -23.99 10.21
N GLY A 97 -16.34 -25.32 10.07
CA GLY A 97 -17.56 -26.11 9.82
C GLY A 97 -18.40 -26.42 11.06
N ILE A 98 -19.69 -26.69 10.85
CA ILE A 98 -20.65 -27.01 11.92
C ILE A 98 -20.27 -28.23 12.75
N ASP A 99 -19.67 -29.26 12.13
CA ASP A 99 -19.38 -30.52 12.83
C ASP A 99 -18.37 -30.35 13.96
N GLU A 100 -17.36 -29.50 13.76
CA GLU A 100 -16.38 -29.17 14.80
C GLU A 100 -17.02 -28.41 15.96
N ILE A 101 -17.88 -27.43 15.66
CA ILE A 101 -18.62 -26.71 16.71
C ILE A 101 -19.58 -27.62 17.46
N ARG A 102 -20.21 -28.60 16.79
CA ARG A 102 -21.04 -29.60 17.47
C ARG A 102 -20.24 -30.47 18.42
N LYS A 103 -19.06 -30.95 18.00
CA LYS A 103 -18.15 -31.71 18.89
C LYS A 103 -17.77 -30.89 20.12
N ILE A 104 -17.49 -29.60 19.96
CA ILE A 104 -17.17 -28.68 21.07
C ILE A 104 -18.36 -28.54 22.01
N ARG A 105 -19.55 -28.24 21.47
CA ARG A 105 -20.77 -28.11 22.27
C ARG A 105 -21.04 -29.37 23.07
N ASP A 106 -21.00 -30.53 22.42
CA ASP A 106 -21.29 -31.81 23.06
C ASP A 106 -20.22 -32.11 24.12
N ALA A 107 -18.96 -31.78 23.84
CA ALA A 107 -17.86 -31.90 24.79
C ALA A 107 -17.93 -30.89 25.96
N ALA A 108 -18.52 -29.71 25.76
CA ALA A 108 -18.63 -28.65 26.75
C ALA A 108 -19.53 -29.03 27.94
N GLY A 109 -20.46 -29.97 27.74
CA GLY A 109 -21.30 -30.51 28.82
C GLY A 109 -20.55 -31.40 29.81
N TYR A 110 -19.37 -31.90 29.46
CA TYR A 110 -18.57 -32.75 30.36
C TYR A 110 -17.77 -31.94 31.38
N ARG A 111 -17.57 -32.52 32.56
CA ARG A 111 -16.76 -31.92 33.62
C ARG A 111 -15.28 -31.77 33.19
N PRO A 112 -14.59 -30.71 33.67
CA PRO A 112 -13.14 -30.58 33.49
C PRO A 112 -12.38 -31.79 34.06
N VAL A 113 -11.28 -32.16 33.41
CA VAL A 113 -10.44 -33.34 33.74
C VAL A 113 -9.29 -32.98 34.67
N MET A 114 -8.60 -31.87 34.39
CA MET A 114 -7.37 -31.42 35.04
C MET A 114 -7.57 -30.12 35.83
N GLY A 115 -8.35 -29.19 35.29
CA GLY A 115 -8.58 -27.86 35.82
C GLY A 115 -9.92 -27.72 36.55
N LYS A 116 -10.26 -26.47 36.88
CA LYS A 116 -11.55 -26.10 37.48
C LYS A 116 -12.57 -25.73 36.42
N THR A 117 -12.12 -25.29 35.25
CA THR A 117 -12.94 -24.70 34.19
C THR A 117 -12.46 -25.19 32.84
N LYS A 118 -13.42 -25.55 31.98
CA LYS A 118 -13.17 -25.87 30.58
C LYS A 118 -13.17 -24.57 29.77
N VAL A 119 -12.07 -24.27 29.11
CA VAL A 119 -11.90 -23.02 28.37
C VAL A 119 -11.75 -23.33 26.89
N TYR A 120 -12.64 -22.78 26.07
CA TYR A 120 -12.58 -22.85 24.61
C TYR A 120 -12.12 -21.50 24.06
N ILE A 121 -10.95 -21.47 23.44
CA ILE A 121 -10.42 -20.29 22.74
C ILE A 121 -10.63 -20.51 21.25
N ILE A 122 -11.46 -19.68 20.61
CA ILE A 122 -11.71 -19.74 19.17
C ILE A 122 -11.14 -18.48 18.54
N ASP A 123 -9.99 -18.60 17.87
CA ASP A 123 -9.35 -17.50 17.15
C ASP A 123 -9.98 -17.33 15.76
N GLU A 124 -9.92 -16.10 15.22
CA GLU A 124 -10.60 -15.67 14.00
C GLU A 124 -12.04 -16.21 13.85
N PHE A 125 -12.83 -16.21 14.94
CA PHE A 125 -14.14 -16.87 14.95
C PHE A 125 -15.16 -16.25 13.98
N HIS A 126 -14.90 -15.05 13.45
CA HIS A 126 -15.69 -14.45 12.38
C HIS A 126 -15.62 -15.24 11.06
N MET A 127 -14.69 -16.20 10.94
CA MET A 127 -14.55 -17.11 9.80
C MET A 127 -15.46 -18.34 9.86
N LEU A 128 -16.17 -18.56 10.98
CA LEU A 128 -17.12 -19.66 11.13
C LEU A 128 -18.29 -19.53 10.13
N THR A 129 -18.83 -20.67 9.68
CA THR A 129 -20.05 -20.64 8.86
C THR A 129 -21.27 -20.21 9.69
N ARG A 130 -22.34 -19.74 9.03
CA ARG A 130 -23.57 -19.32 9.71
C ARG A 130 -24.20 -20.46 10.53
N GLU A 131 -24.11 -21.68 10.04
CA GLU A 131 -24.61 -22.87 10.72
C GLU A 131 -23.78 -23.18 11.97
N ALA A 132 -22.46 -22.99 11.90
CA ALA A 132 -21.55 -23.12 13.04
C ALA A 132 -21.85 -22.06 14.12
N PHE A 133 -22.11 -20.81 13.74
CA PHE A 133 -22.57 -19.77 14.66
C PHE A 133 -23.87 -20.16 15.39
N ASN A 134 -24.87 -20.63 14.64
CA ASN A 134 -26.15 -21.04 15.22
C ASN A 134 -26.01 -22.24 16.17
N ALA A 135 -25.08 -23.15 15.88
CA ALA A 135 -24.79 -24.26 16.78
C ALA A 135 -24.19 -23.80 18.10
N LEU A 136 -23.35 -22.75 18.08
CA LEU A 136 -22.74 -22.15 19.27
C LEU A 136 -23.73 -21.34 20.11
N LEU A 137 -24.72 -20.69 19.48
CA LEU A 137 -25.70 -19.84 20.18
C LEU A 137 -26.41 -20.57 21.33
N LYS A 138 -26.82 -21.82 21.13
CA LYS A 138 -27.47 -22.62 22.19
C LYS A 138 -26.59 -22.76 23.43
N THR A 139 -25.28 -22.93 23.23
CA THR A 139 -24.30 -23.06 24.31
C THR A 139 -23.98 -21.72 24.97
N LEU A 140 -24.06 -20.62 24.24
CA LEU A 140 -23.89 -19.28 24.80
C LEU A 140 -25.13 -18.82 25.57
N GLU A 141 -26.32 -19.28 25.19
CA GLU A 141 -27.58 -19.01 25.90
C GLU A 141 -27.69 -19.80 27.20
N GLU A 142 -27.36 -21.09 27.14
CA GLU A 142 -27.41 -22.01 28.26
C GLU A 142 -26.01 -22.59 28.51
N PRO A 143 -25.07 -21.78 29.06
CA PRO A 143 -23.70 -22.20 29.25
C PRO A 143 -23.60 -23.35 30.26
N PRO A 144 -22.88 -24.44 29.92
CA PRO A 144 -22.60 -25.49 30.87
C PRO A 144 -21.84 -24.95 32.09
N GLN A 145 -22.12 -25.52 33.26
CA GLN A 145 -21.37 -25.17 34.47
C GLN A 145 -19.88 -25.40 34.26
N ASN A 146 -19.06 -24.45 34.73
CA ASN A 146 -17.60 -24.49 34.63
C ASN A 146 -17.07 -24.49 33.18
N THR A 147 -17.79 -23.89 32.23
CA THR A 147 -17.28 -23.66 30.86
C THR A 147 -17.17 -22.16 30.58
N VAL A 148 -16.07 -21.76 29.94
CA VAL A 148 -15.82 -20.38 29.48
C VAL A 148 -15.42 -20.39 28.01
N PHE A 149 -16.10 -19.57 27.20
CA PHE A 149 -15.76 -19.32 25.81
C PHE A 149 -15.00 -18.01 25.66
N ILE A 150 -13.91 -18.02 24.91
CA ILE A 150 -13.13 -16.83 24.55
C ILE A 150 -13.04 -16.78 23.03
N LEU A 151 -13.78 -15.86 22.43
CA LEU A 151 -13.93 -15.71 20.98
C LEU A 151 -13.06 -14.53 20.51
N ALA A 152 -11.99 -14.79 19.78
CA ALA A 152 -11.08 -13.75 19.29
C ALA A 152 -11.34 -13.44 17.81
N THR A 153 -11.45 -12.16 17.46
CA THR A 153 -11.69 -11.72 16.07
C THR A 153 -10.91 -10.47 15.70
N THR A 154 -10.50 -10.39 14.44
CA THR A 154 -10.00 -9.14 13.82
C THR A 154 -11.09 -8.24 13.26
N ASN A 155 -12.29 -8.78 13.02
CA ASN A 155 -13.42 -8.05 12.49
C ASN A 155 -14.68 -8.33 13.32
N LEU A 156 -15.10 -7.34 14.12
CA LEU A 156 -16.28 -7.46 14.97
C LEU A 156 -17.58 -7.31 14.18
N GLU A 157 -17.59 -6.53 13.09
CA GLU A 157 -18.77 -6.26 12.27
C GLU A 157 -19.28 -7.50 11.53
N LYS A 158 -18.39 -8.46 11.27
CA LYS A 158 -18.77 -9.76 10.69
C LYS A 158 -19.43 -10.71 11.69
N VAL A 159 -19.43 -10.37 12.98
CA VAL A 159 -20.00 -11.21 14.03
C VAL A 159 -21.49 -10.87 14.20
N PRO A 160 -22.38 -11.87 14.25
CA PRO A 160 -23.79 -11.61 14.51
C PRO A 160 -24.04 -10.92 15.87
N ASP A 161 -24.92 -9.92 15.90
CA ASP A 161 -25.32 -9.22 17.13
C ASP A 161 -25.87 -10.17 18.20
N THR A 162 -26.48 -11.28 17.78
CA THR A 162 -26.98 -12.33 18.67
C THR A 162 -25.87 -12.99 19.50
N VAL A 163 -24.65 -13.09 18.97
CA VAL A 163 -23.48 -13.58 19.71
C VAL A 163 -22.96 -12.48 20.62
N ILE A 164 -22.82 -11.26 20.09
CA ILE A 164 -22.30 -10.09 20.81
C ILE A 164 -23.13 -9.82 22.07
N SER A 165 -24.46 -9.88 21.98
CA SER A 165 -25.36 -9.59 23.10
C SER A 165 -25.26 -10.58 24.27
N ARG A 166 -24.65 -11.76 24.05
CA ARG A 166 -24.47 -12.82 25.06
C ARG A 166 -23.04 -12.90 25.60
N CYS A 167 -22.13 -12.07 25.07
CA CYS A 167 -20.73 -12.10 25.43
C CYS A 167 -20.29 -10.77 26.06
N GLN A 168 -19.29 -10.83 26.94
CA GLN A 168 -18.58 -9.62 27.36
C GLN A 168 -17.55 -9.23 26.29
N VAL A 169 -17.74 -8.07 25.66
CA VAL A 169 -16.86 -7.60 24.57
C VAL A 169 -15.71 -6.75 25.13
N PHE A 170 -14.49 -7.09 24.73
CA PHE A 170 -13.28 -6.30 24.96
C PHE A 170 -12.64 -5.92 23.64
N GLN A 171 -12.51 -4.61 23.40
CA GLN A 171 -11.89 -4.07 22.20
C GLN A 171 -10.40 -3.77 22.45
N PHE A 172 -9.55 -4.50 21.75
CA PHE A 172 -8.10 -4.30 21.70
C PHE A 172 -7.78 -3.20 20.69
N ARG A 173 -6.86 -2.31 21.08
CA ARG A 173 -6.44 -1.18 20.24
C ARG A 173 -5.12 -1.49 19.55
N SER A 174 -4.84 -0.84 18.43
CA SER A 174 -3.49 -0.83 17.88
C SER A 174 -2.51 -0.28 18.91
N LEU A 175 -1.35 -0.89 19.02
CA LEU A 175 -0.31 -0.45 19.94
C LEU A 175 0.37 0.81 19.41
N SER A 176 0.85 1.67 20.31
CA SER A 176 1.63 2.82 19.89
C SER A 176 3.04 2.40 19.46
N ASP A 177 3.68 3.19 18.60
CA ASP A 177 5.07 2.93 18.18
C ASP A 177 6.02 2.91 19.40
N MET A 178 5.76 3.75 20.41
CA MET A 178 6.52 3.77 21.67
C MET A 178 6.36 2.47 22.47
N ASP A 179 5.15 1.91 22.55
CA ASP A 179 4.89 0.64 23.23
C ASP A 179 5.61 -0.52 22.54
N ILE A 180 5.58 -0.54 21.20
CA ILE A 180 6.27 -1.56 20.41
C ILE A 180 7.78 -1.42 20.57
N GLU A 181 8.32 -0.21 20.40
CA GLU A 181 9.75 0.06 20.55
C GLU A 181 10.27 -0.35 21.95
N GLY A 182 9.54 0.02 23.01
CA GLY A 182 9.90 -0.34 24.38
C GLY A 182 9.91 -1.85 24.62
N TYR A 183 8.96 -2.57 24.05
CA TYR A 183 8.92 -4.03 24.15
C TYR A 183 10.00 -4.72 23.31
N LEU A 184 10.28 -4.21 22.10
CA LEU A 184 11.38 -4.70 21.26
C LEU A 184 12.73 -4.49 21.94
N ARG A 185 12.92 -3.36 22.64
CA ARG A 185 14.11 -3.08 23.43
C ARG A 185 14.30 -4.12 24.53
N MET A 186 13.24 -4.40 25.29
CA MET A 186 13.27 -5.45 26.32
C MET A 186 13.63 -6.83 25.73
N ILE A 187 13.16 -7.16 24.52
CA ILE A 187 13.52 -8.41 23.85
C ILE A 187 14.99 -8.38 23.43
N ALA A 188 15.45 -7.30 22.80
CA ALA A 188 16.82 -7.16 22.35
C ALA A 188 17.82 -7.28 23.52
N GLU A 189 17.53 -6.66 24.66
CA GLU A 189 18.34 -6.80 25.88
C GLU A 189 18.38 -8.24 26.40
N LYS A 190 17.25 -8.95 26.39
CA LYS A 190 17.17 -10.35 26.87
C LYS A 190 17.83 -11.36 25.95
N GLU A 191 17.82 -11.09 24.65
CA GLU A 191 18.42 -11.94 23.63
C GLU A 191 19.84 -11.50 23.25
N GLU A 192 20.38 -10.48 23.94
CA GLU A 192 21.72 -9.92 23.70
C GLU A 192 21.90 -9.46 22.24
N ILE A 193 20.85 -8.90 21.64
CA ILE A 193 20.85 -8.39 20.26
C ILE A 193 21.41 -6.97 20.26
N THR A 194 22.52 -6.77 19.54
CA THR A 194 23.12 -5.44 19.29
C THR A 194 22.46 -4.75 18.09
N TYR A 195 22.19 -3.45 18.23
CA TYR A 195 21.54 -2.66 17.17
C TYR A 195 21.96 -1.18 17.23
N SER A 196 21.96 -0.51 16.09
CA SER A 196 22.25 0.92 15.97
C SER A 196 21.06 1.80 16.38
N GLU A 197 21.31 3.07 16.68
CA GLU A 197 20.25 4.03 17.01
C GLU A 197 19.18 4.10 15.91
N GLY A 198 17.91 4.22 16.30
CA GLY A 198 16.77 4.32 15.38
C GLY A 198 16.24 3.01 14.81
N VAL A 199 16.97 1.89 14.89
CA VAL A 199 16.55 0.57 14.35
C VAL A 199 15.22 0.12 14.94
N LEU A 200 15.11 0.07 16.27
CA LEU A 200 13.88 -0.39 16.92
C LEU A 200 12.68 0.52 16.63
N LYS A 201 12.92 1.82 16.50
CA LYS A 201 11.90 2.80 16.14
C LYS A 201 11.39 2.58 14.71
N LEU A 202 12.30 2.30 13.77
CA LEU A 202 11.94 1.95 12.39
C LEU A 202 11.10 0.66 12.34
N ILE A 203 11.51 -0.37 13.07
CA ILE A 203 10.77 -1.64 13.17
C ILE A 203 9.38 -1.40 13.79
N ALA A 204 9.30 -0.61 14.86
CA ALA A 204 8.03 -0.28 15.52
C ALA A 204 7.05 0.44 14.57
N ARG A 205 7.53 1.45 13.84
CA ARG A 205 6.73 2.16 12.83
C ARG A 205 6.24 1.23 11.72
N HIS A 206 7.10 0.31 11.26
CA HIS A 206 6.73 -0.67 10.24
C HIS A 206 5.71 -1.70 10.75
N ALA A 207 5.71 -2.00 12.05
CA ALA A 207 4.80 -2.96 12.66
C ALA A 207 3.34 -2.48 12.70
N ARG A 208 3.06 -1.18 12.46
CA ARG A 208 1.69 -0.60 12.33
C ARG A 208 0.74 -1.02 13.47
N GLY A 209 1.24 -1.00 14.71
CA GLY A 209 0.46 -1.36 15.89
C GLY A 209 0.36 -2.86 16.21
N SER A 210 1.04 -3.73 15.45
CA SER A 210 1.10 -5.18 15.67
C SER A 210 2.41 -5.60 16.33
N MET A 211 2.36 -5.94 17.63
CA MET A 211 3.55 -6.41 18.36
C MET A 211 4.17 -7.66 17.71
N ARG A 212 3.31 -8.56 17.23
CA ARG A 212 3.75 -9.82 16.60
C ARG A 212 4.60 -9.54 15.37
N ASP A 213 4.21 -8.56 14.56
CA ASP A 213 4.93 -8.23 13.33
C ASP A 213 6.25 -7.53 13.65
N GLY A 214 6.27 -6.62 14.64
CA GLY A 214 7.51 -6.01 15.13
C GLY A 214 8.54 -7.04 15.61
N VAL A 215 8.11 -8.01 16.43
CA VAL A 215 9.00 -9.07 16.93
C VAL A 215 9.49 -9.99 15.81
N ASN A 216 8.64 -10.32 14.84
CA ASN A 216 9.04 -11.11 13.67
C ASN A 216 10.10 -10.38 12.83
N VAL A 217 9.97 -9.07 12.67
CA VAL A 217 10.95 -8.26 11.95
C VAL A 217 12.27 -8.25 12.71
N LEU A 218 12.24 -7.97 14.02
CA LEU A 218 13.44 -8.00 14.88
C LEU A 218 14.17 -9.35 14.77
N GLU A 219 13.44 -10.46 14.85
CA GLU A 219 14.00 -11.80 14.70
C GLU A 219 14.67 -11.99 13.33
N ARG A 220 14.00 -11.58 12.25
CA ARG A 220 14.55 -11.70 10.89
C ARG A 220 15.84 -10.88 10.73
N VAL A 221 15.87 -9.62 11.18
CA VAL A 221 17.08 -8.79 11.03
C VAL A 221 18.22 -9.26 11.93
N SER A 222 17.91 -9.78 13.12
CA SER A 222 18.92 -10.35 14.04
C SER A 222 19.61 -11.60 13.49
N SER A 223 19.04 -12.25 12.47
CA SER A 223 19.64 -13.43 11.83
C SER A 223 20.66 -13.09 10.74
N VAL A 224 20.75 -11.82 10.33
CA VAL A 224 21.56 -11.37 9.19
C VAL A 224 22.93 -10.88 9.63
N SER A 225 22.96 -10.02 10.63
CA SER A 225 24.16 -9.33 11.11
C SER A 225 24.30 -9.46 12.62
N SER A 226 25.53 -9.39 13.12
CA SER A 226 25.79 -9.38 14.57
C SER A 226 25.29 -8.08 15.20
N GLU A 227 25.46 -6.95 14.51
CA GLU A 227 24.90 -5.65 14.90
C GLU A 227 23.92 -5.21 13.83
N ILE A 228 22.65 -5.06 14.22
CA ILE A 228 21.58 -4.65 13.30
C ILE A 228 21.74 -3.16 13.00
N THR A 229 21.85 -2.82 11.72
CA THR A 229 21.89 -1.44 11.24
C THR A 229 20.54 -1.02 10.63
N LEU A 230 20.35 0.28 10.39
CA LEU A 230 19.18 0.76 9.64
C LEU A 230 19.12 0.15 8.24
N ASP A 231 20.26 -0.02 7.57
CA ASP A 231 20.34 -0.58 6.21
C ASP A 231 19.89 -2.04 6.16
N ASP A 232 20.23 -2.83 7.18
CA ASP A 232 19.75 -4.21 7.32
C ASP A 232 18.22 -4.26 7.38
N VAL A 233 17.60 -3.34 8.13
CA VAL A 233 16.13 -3.25 8.23
C VAL A 233 15.52 -2.85 6.89
N HIS A 234 16.09 -1.88 6.18
CA HIS A 234 15.59 -1.45 4.87
C HIS A 234 15.64 -2.61 3.87
N THR A 235 16.76 -3.32 3.82
CA THR A 235 16.97 -4.47 2.94
C THR A 235 15.98 -5.61 3.25
N ILE A 236 15.83 -5.99 4.52
CA ILE A 236 14.97 -7.13 4.92
C ILE A 236 13.48 -6.84 4.74
N LEU A 237 13.09 -5.58 4.89
CA LEU A 237 11.71 -5.13 4.70
C LEU A 237 11.40 -4.72 3.25
N GLY A 238 12.42 -4.64 2.38
CA GLY A 238 12.28 -4.12 1.02
C GLY A 238 11.81 -2.66 1.01
N LEU A 239 12.19 -1.89 2.03
CA LEU A 239 11.84 -0.48 2.14
C LEU A 239 12.66 0.32 1.15
N VAL A 240 11.99 1.24 0.48
CA VAL A 240 12.64 2.21 -0.36
C VAL A 240 13.38 3.23 0.54
N PRO A 241 14.60 3.67 0.21
CA PRO A 241 15.29 4.71 0.94
C PRO A 241 14.47 6.01 0.97
N GLU A 242 14.47 6.72 2.10
CA GLU A 242 13.71 7.96 2.29
C GLU A 242 14.05 9.04 1.26
N GLU A 243 15.32 9.10 0.84
CA GLU A 243 15.78 9.98 -0.24
C GLU A 243 15.09 9.65 -1.57
N THR A 244 14.95 8.36 -1.91
CA THR A 244 14.26 7.94 -3.15
C THR A 244 12.77 8.28 -3.10
N VAL A 245 12.11 8.12 -1.95
CA VAL A 245 10.71 8.53 -1.76
C VAL A 245 10.56 10.05 -1.90
N SER A 246 11.48 10.81 -1.32
CA SER A 246 11.49 12.27 -1.40
C SER A 246 11.73 12.77 -2.83
N ASN A 247 12.66 12.15 -3.54
CA ASN A 247 12.94 12.44 -4.95
C ASN A 247 11.72 12.11 -5.82
N TYR A 248 11.02 11.02 -5.52
CA TYR A 248 9.78 10.67 -6.23
C TYR A 248 8.66 11.69 -6.00
N LEU A 249 8.46 12.14 -4.76
CA LEU A 249 7.52 13.21 -4.44
C LEU A 249 7.84 14.48 -5.22
N ASN A 250 9.12 14.90 -5.21
CA ASN A 250 9.55 16.10 -5.91
C ASN A 250 9.35 15.95 -7.43
N ALA A 251 9.69 14.80 -8.01
CA ALA A 251 9.50 14.53 -9.43
C ALA A 251 8.02 14.58 -9.85
N LEU A 252 7.11 14.07 -9.01
CA LEU A 252 5.66 14.15 -9.23
C LEU A 252 5.11 15.57 -9.19
N VAL A 253 5.61 16.41 -8.27
CA VAL A 253 5.15 17.79 -8.07
C VAL A 253 5.74 18.73 -9.12
N GLU A 254 7.06 18.66 -9.32
CA GLU A 254 7.80 19.56 -10.22
C GLU A 254 7.63 19.20 -11.70
N GLY A 255 7.17 17.99 -12.00
CA GLY A 255 6.91 17.61 -13.38
C GLY A 255 8.09 17.03 -14.12
N ILE A 256 8.92 16.22 -13.46
CA ILE A 256 10.21 15.74 -14.00
C ILE A 256 10.09 14.25 -14.38
N PRO A 257 9.70 13.91 -15.63
CA PRO A 257 9.48 12.52 -16.04
C PRO A 257 10.77 11.69 -16.03
N ASP A 258 11.91 12.28 -16.37
CA ASP A 258 13.19 11.56 -16.42
C ASP A 258 13.61 11.02 -15.04
N GLU A 259 13.35 11.80 -13.98
CA GLU A 259 13.60 11.35 -12.61
C GLU A 259 12.64 10.23 -12.19
N ILE A 260 11.39 10.22 -12.66
CA ILE A 260 10.46 9.10 -12.42
C ILE A 260 11.01 7.81 -13.04
N ILE A 261 11.51 7.86 -14.28
CA ILE A 261 12.09 6.69 -14.98
C ILE A 261 13.38 6.21 -14.28
N LYS A 262 14.20 7.14 -13.81
CA LYS A 262 15.42 6.83 -13.05
C LYS A 262 15.11 6.18 -11.70
N ILE A 263 14.10 6.68 -10.99
CA ILE A 263 13.60 6.08 -9.74
C ILE A 263 13.05 4.68 -10.00
N SER A 264 12.25 4.52 -11.06
CA SER A 264 11.72 3.22 -11.48
C SER A 264 12.83 2.20 -11.76
N SER A 265 13.87 2.64 -12.47
CA SER A 265 15.06 1.84 -12.74
C SER A 265 15.78 1.46 -11.44
N THR A 266 15.95 2.40 -10.52
CA THR A 266 16.59 2.16 -9.20
C THR A 266 15.82 1.12 -8.39
N ILE A 267 14.49 1.23 -8.34
CA ILE A 267 13.61 0.28 -7.65
C ILE A 267 13.76 -1.11 -8.24
N THR A 268 13.77 -1.22 -9.57
CA THR A 268 13.87 -2.50 -10.27
C THR A 268 15.23 -3.15 -10.06
N HIS A 269 16.33 -2.41 -10.25
CA HIS A 269 17.70 -2.95 -10.12
C HIS A 269 18.03 -3.38 -8.70
N ASN A 270 17.52 -2.67 -7.70
CA ASN A 270 17.77 -2.98 -6.29
C ASN A 270 16.74 -3.98 -5.72
N GLY A 271 15.83 -4.51 -6.54
CA GLY A 271 14.81 -5.47 -6.09
C GLY A 271 13.81 -4.89 -5.08
N LEU A 272 13.60 -3.57 -5.09
CA LEU A 272 12.68 -2.87 -4.21
C LEU A 272 11.24 -2.96 -4.74
N SER A 273 10.26 -2.59 -3.89
CA SER A 273 8.84 -2.68 -4.23
C SER A 273 8.22 -1.32 -4.56
N PHE A 274 7.58 -1.23 -5.72
CA PHE A 274 6.74 -0.08 -6.10
C PHE A 274 5.54 0.11 -5.17
N ASP A 275 4.98 -0.98 -4.64
CA ASP A 275 3.93 -0.92 -3.61
C ASP A 275 4.45 -0.25 -2.34
N GLN A 276 5.68 -0.57 -1.93
CA GLN A 276 6.30 0.08 -0.76
C GLN A 276 6.62 1.55 -1.04
N LEU A 277 7.13 1.91 -2.23
CA LEU A 277 7.36 3.30 -2.61
C LEU A 277 6.09 4.14 -2.43
N THR A 278 4.97 3.68 -3.00
CA THR A 278 3.70 4.42 -2.96
C THR A 278 3.11 4.53 -1.56
N VAL A 279 3.26 3.48 -0.74
CA VAL A 279 2.82 3.54 0.66
C VAL A 279 3.70 4.47 1.50
N GLN A 280 5.01 4.42 1.32
CA GLN A 280 5.93 5.33 2.00
C GLN A 280 5.73 6.78 1.56
N LEU A 281 5.38 7.01 0.30
CA LEU A 281 5.00 8.33 -0.20
C LEU A 281 3.79 8.89 0.56
N LEU A 282 2.75 8.08 0.78
CA LEU A 282 1.57 8.50 1.56
C LEU A 282 1.95 8.84 3.01
N ASP A 283 2.84 8.07 3.64
CA ASP A 283 3.35 8.36 4.99
C ASP A 283 4.19 9.65 5.03
N LEU A 284 4.99 9.92 3.99
CA LEU A 284 5.76 11.16 3.86
C LEU A 284 4.84 12.37 3.69
N LEU A 285 3.81 12.27 2.84
CA LEU A 285 2.80 13.32 2.64
C LEU A 285 2.09 13.66 3.95
N LYS A 286 1.67 12.65 4.70
CA LYS A 286 1.06 12.84 6.02
C LYS A 286 2.00 13.60 6.96
N THR A 287 3.29 13.27 6.93
CA THR A 287 4.30 13.92 7.78
C THR A 287 4.47 15.39 7.40
N ARG A 288 4.61 15.71 6.11
CA ARG A 288 4.75 17.09 5.61
C ARG A 288 3.50 17.94 5.82
N LEU A 289 2.32 17.35 5.72
CA LEU A 289 1.05 18.03 6.04
C LEU A 289 0.94 18.40 7.52
N VAL A 290 1.37 17.50 8.41
CA VAL A 290 1.35 17.75 9.86
C VAL A 290 2.43 18.75 10.28
N SER A 291 3.61 18.74 9.66
CA SER A 291 4.67 19.71 9.93
C SER A 291 4.39 21.09 9.32
N GLY A 292 3.45 21.19 8.38
CA GLY A 292 3.12 22.44 7.67
C GLY A 292 4.06 22.75 6.50
N GLU A 293 4.93 21.81 6.11
CA GLU A 293 5.81 21.92 4.93
C GLU A 293 5.05 21.83 3.60
N MET A 294 3.81 21.34 3.62
CA MET A 294 2.96 21.20 2.44
C MET A 294 1.55 21.71 2.74
N THR A 295 0.92 22.37 1.77
CA THR A 295 -0.46 22.84 1.90
C THR A 295 -1.44 21.67 1.85
N LEU A 296 -2.62 21.84 2.47
CA LEU A 296 -3.66 20.79 2.43
C LEU A 296 -4.12 20.50 1.00
N GLU A 297 -4.18 21.52 0.13
CA GLU A 297 -4.60 21.37 -1.26
C GLU A 297 -3.61 20.50 -2.05
N ASP A 298 -2.31 20.82 -1.96
CA ASP A 298 -1.27 20.08 -2.66
C ASP A 298 -1.16 18.65 -2.12
N GLY A 299 -1.22 18.49 -0.79
CA GLY A 299 -1.18 17.16 -0.16
C GLY A 299 -2.36 16.27 -0.56
N VAL A 300 -3.56 16.82 -0.75
CA VAL A 300 -4.73 16.07 -1.24
C VAL A 300 -4.55 15.68 -2.71
N LYS A 301 -4.08 16.59 -3.56
CA LYS A 301 -3.83 16.32 -4.99
C LYS A 301 -2.79 15.21 -5.17
N VAL A 302 -1.63 15.34 -4.52
CA VAL A 302 -0.56 14.33 -4.60
C VAL A 302 -0.99 13.03 -3.91
N GLY A 303 -1.69 13.12 -2.78
CA GLY A 303 -2.23 11.95 -2.08
C GLY A 303 -3.21 11.14 -2.93
N SER A 304 -4.11 11.80 -3.67
CA SER A 304 -5.01 11.14 -4.62
C SER A 304 -4.24 10.45 -5.74
N ALA A 305 -3.25 11.12 -6.32
CA ALA A 305 -2.41 10.54 -7.35
C ALA A 305 -1.67 9.29 -6.84
N ALA A 306 -1.02 9.38 -5.68
CA ALA A 306 -0.31 8.28 -5.05
C ALA A 306 -1.22 7.10 -4.71
N TRP A 307 -2.43 7.38 -4.21
CA TRP A 307 -3.42 6.34 -3.89
C TRP A 307 -3.91 5.60 -5.13
N GLU A 308 -4.21 6.31 -6.21
CA GLU A 308 -4.64 5.70 -7.47
C GLU A 308 -3.53 4.84 -8.09
N ILE A 309 -2.30 5.35 -8.13
CA ILE A 309 -1.13 4.56 -8.58
C ILE A 309 -1.00 3.29 -7.73
N HIS A 310 -1.11 3.41 -6.40
CA HIS A 310 -1.04 2.26 -5.50
C HIS A 310 -2.12 1.20 -5.78
N GLN A 311 -3.36 1.62 -6.05
CA GLN A 311 -4.45 0.67 -6.36
C GLN A 311 -4.20 -0.10 -7.65
N GLU A 312 -3.75 0.58 -8.70
CA GLU A 312 -3.48 -0.05 -10.00
C GLU A 312 -2.29 -1.01 -9.93
N LEU A 313 -1.22 -0.62 -9.22
CA LEU A 313 -0.05 -1.48 -8.99
C LEU A 313 -0.40 -2.79 -8.30
N ARG A 314 -1.41 -2.79 -7.45
CA ARG A 314 -1.83 -3.98 -6.69
C ARG A 314 -2.38 -5.08 -7.60
N ASN A 315 -2.95 -4.70 -8.75
CA ASN A 315 -3.60 -5.60 -9.70
C ASN A 315 -2.77 -5.82 -10.98
N ALA A 316 -1.71 -5.04 -11.18
CA ALA A 316 -0.87 -5.10 -12.37
C ALA A 316 0.07 -6.33 -12.35
N MET A 317 0.15 -7.02 -13.49
CA MET A 317 1.20 -8.03 -13.74
C MET A 317 2.56 -7.36 -13.99
N ASP A 318 2.59 -6.32 -14.81
CA ASP A 318 3.76 -5.46 -15.01
C ASP A 318 3.66 -4.21 -14.13
N LYS A 319 4.22 -4.30 -12.93
CA LYS A 319 4.23 -3.18 -11.97
C LYS A 319 5.09 -2.02 -12.43
N ARG A 320 6.15 -2.27 -13.21
CA ARG A 320 7.09 -1.24 -13.63
C ARG A 320 6.46 -0.34 -14.68
N GLY A 321 5.94 -0.93 -15.76
CA GLY A 321 5.29 -0.16 -16.83
C GLY A 321 4.08 0.62 -16.31
N VAL A 322 3.27 -0.01 -15.45
CA VAL A 322 2.11 0.67 -14.82
C VAL A 322 2.55 1.83 -13.92
N PHE A 323 3.59 1.65 -13.12
CA PHE A 323 4.16 2.73 -12.30
C PHE A 323 4.58 3.91 -13.19
N GLU A 324 5.47 3.68 -14.15
CA GLU A 324 6.04 4.73 -15.00
C GLU A 324 4.94 5.53 -15.72
N VAL A 325 3.99 4.84 -16.37
CA VAL A 325 2.90 5.47 -17.11
C VAL A 325 1.98 6.27 -16.18
N LEU A 326 1.50 5.67 -15.09
CA LEU A 326 0.56 6.35 -14.20
C LEU A 326 1.22 7.53 -13.47
N SER A 327 2.48 7.40 -13.05
CA SER A 327 3.23 8.50 -12.43
C SER A 327 3.35 9.69 -13.38
N ILE A 328 3.68 9.47 -14.66
CA ILE A 328 3.77 10.53 -15.67
C ILE A 328 2.38 11.14 -15.95
N MET A 329 1.34 10.32 -16.12
CA MET A 329 -0.02 10.82 -16.36
C MET A 329 -0.54 11.66 -15.19
N LYS A 330 -0.28 11.23 -13.95
CA LYS A 330 -0.72 11.96 -12.76
C LYS A 330 0.07 13.24 -12.57
N MET A 331 1.38 13.21 -12.80
CA MET A 331 2.25 14.38 -12.81
C MET A 331 1.72 15.48 -13.76
N GLN A 332 1.27 15.14 -14.97
CA GLN A 332 0.68 16.11 -15.90
C GLN A 332 -0.58 16.79 -15.35
N LYS A 333 -1.47 16.01 -14.71
CA LYS A 333 -2.69 16.54 -14.07
C LYS A 333 -2.39 17.43 -12.86
N LEU A 334 -1.33 17.12 -12.11
CA LEU A 334 -0.86 17.96 -11.01
C LEU A 334 -0.38 19.32 -11.54
N ARG A 335 0.30 19.37 -12.69
CA ARG A 335 0.74 20.64 -13.30
C ARG A 335 -0.39 21.48 -13.90
N SER A 336 -1.36 20.86 -14.58
CA SER A 336 -2.47 21.60 -15.19
C SER A 336 -3.31 22.35 -14.15
N SER A 337 -3.39 21.84 -12.93
CA SER A 337 -4.07 22.52 -11.81
C SER A 337 -3.23 23.60 -11.12
N HIS A 338 -1.91 23.65 -11.34
CA HIS A 338 -1.05 24.75 -10.89
C HIS A 338 -1.00 25.92 -11.87
N GLN A 339 -1.19 25.70 -13.18
CA GLN A 339 -1.19 26.78 -14.18
C GLN A 339 -2.44 27.69 -14.11
N ASP A 340 -3.58 27.20 -13.61
CA ASP A 340 -4.79 28.02 -13.42
C ASP A 340 -4.69 28.97 -12.20
N SER A 341 -3.67 28.83 -11.35
CA SER A 341 -3.50 29.65 -10.13
C SER A 341 -2.44 30.75 -10.26
N SER A 342 -1.75 30.85 -11.40
CA SER A 342 -0.71 31.86 -11.62
C SER A 342 -1.13 32.98 -12.57
N VAL A 343 -2.14 33.77 -12.18
CA VAL A 343 -2.31 35.16 -12.62
C VAL A 343 -2.71 36.02 -11.42
N SER A 344 -1.72 36.62 -10.74
CA SER A 344 -1.72 37.99 -10.20
C SER A 344 -0.75 38.12 -9.02
N THR A 345 0.23 38.99 -9.22
CA THR A 345 1.36 39.35 -8.37
C THR A 345 1.06 40.40 -7.28
N LEU A 346 1.81 40.30 -6.16
CA LEU A 346 2.32 41.37 -5.27
C LEU A 346 1.41 42.05 -4.21
N ALA A 347 1.68 41.69 -2.95
CA ALA A 347 1.92 42.53 -1.75
C ALA A 347 0.84 43.48 -1.12
N LYS A 348 0.34 43.02 0.05
CA LYS A 348 0.26 43.70 1.40
C LYS A 348 -0.91 44.69 1.72
N PRO A 349 -1.22 44.96 3.02
CA PRO A 349 -2.32 44.32 3.77
C PRO A 349 -3.37 45.31 4.35
N ALA A 350 -4.44 44.74 4.95
CA ALA A 350 -5.30 45.24 6.05
C ALA A 350 -6.81 45.34 5.75
N GLY A 351 -7.63 44.85 6.70
CA GLY A 351 -9.06 45.17 6.83
C GLY A 351 -9.98 43.97 7.12
N LYS A 352 -10.37 43.76 8.38
CA LYS A 352 -11.53 42.95 8.82
C LYS A 352 -12.83 43.81 8.71
N PRO A 353 -14.03 43.31 9.11
CA PRO A 353 -14.83 42.17 8.61
C PRO A 353 -16.29 42.59 8.30
N GLN A 354 -17.17 41.64 7.92
CA GLN A 354 -18.68 41.66 7.81
C GLN A 354 -19.20 41.47 6.37
N GLU A 355 -20.33 40.82 6.05
CA GLU A 355 -21.31 39.97 6.75
C GLU A 355 -22.28 39.43 5.64
N LYS A 356 -22.78 38.19 5.79
CA LYS A 356 -23.98 37.55 5.20
C LYS A 356 -24.35 37.79 3.72
N THR A 357 -24.54 36.71 2.96
CA THR A 357 -25.89 36.19 2.61
C THR A 357 -25.89 34.87 1.80
N THR A 358 -26.79 33.97 2.22
CA THR A 358 -27.57 32.96 1.47
C THR A 358 -26.89 31.85 0.64
N LEU A 359 -27.09 30.62 1.14
CA LEU A 359 -27.13 29.36 0.38
C LEU A 359 -28.29 29.34 -0.63
N PRO A 360 -28.14 28.61 -1.74
CA PRO A 360 -29.21 27.76 -2.24
C PRO A 360 -28.85 26.27 -2.17
N GLU A 361 -29.88 25.50 -1.84
CA GLU A 361 -29.94 24.05 -1.82
C GLU A 361 -29.90 23.40 -3.22
N LYS A 362 -29.45 22.13 -3.21
CA LYS A 362 -29.75 20.99 -4.12
C LYS A 362 -29.13 20.97 -5.53
N ALA A 363 -28.33 19.93 -5.78
CA ALA A 363 -28.84 18.69 -6.36
C ALA A 363 -27.80 17.56 -6.23
N GLU A 364 -28.20 16.45 -5.61
CA GLU A 364 -27.52 15.16 -5.73
C GLU A 364 -27.79 14.62 -7.14
N ASP A 365 -26.74 14.34 -7.91
CA ASP A 365 -26.91 13.63 -9.18
C ASP A 365 -26.54 12.15 -8.99
N LYS A 366 -27.52 11.29 -9.26
CA LYS A 366 -27.37 9.83 -9.32
C LYS A 366 -26.73 9.46 -10.66
N PRO A 367 -26.02 8.31 -10.74
CA PRO A 367 -25.32 7.91 -11.96
C PRO A 367 -26.31 7.59 -13.09
N GLU A 368 -26.12 8.25 -14.24
CA GLU A 368 -26.82 7.95 -15.49
C GLU A 368 -26.42 6.58 -16.08
N PRO A 369 -27.32 5.92 -16.84
CA PRO A 369 -27.12 4.57 -17.36
C PRO A 369 -26.15 4.54 -18.56
N LYS A 370 -25.35 3.45 -18.65
CA LYS A 370 -24.41 3.16 -19.75
C LYS A 370 -25.13 3.17 -21.11
N THR A 371 -24.81 4.14 -21.96
CA THR A 371 -25.05 4.10 -23.40
C THR A 371 -23.90 3.38 -24.09
N GLU A 372 -24.20 2.40 -24.94
CA GLU A 372 -23.22 1.75 -25.81
C GLU A 372 -22.61 2.80 -26.75
N LYS A 373 -21.39 3.25 -26.47
CA LYS A 373 -20.64 4.14 -27.37
C LYS A 373 -20.10 3.30 -28.54
N SER A 374 -20.63 3.50 -29.74
CA SER A 374 -20.06 2.93 -30.97
C SER A 374 -18.89 3.79 -31.48
N GLY A 375 -17.82 3.18 -32.02
CA GLY A 375 -16.68 3.89 -32.63
C GLY A 375 -15.36 3.74 -31.86
N TYR A 376 -14.42 4.69 -32.04
CA TYR A 376 -13.10 4.65 -31.38
C TYR A 376 -13.21 4.79 -29.86
N ALA A 377 -14.18 5.56 -29.38
CA ALA A 377 -14.47 5.68 -27.95
C ALA A 377 -14.87 4.33 -27.32
N GLY A 378 -15.68 3.52 -28.01
CA GLY A 378 -16.04 2.17 -27.55
C GLY A 378 -14.86 1.19 -27.61
N PHE A 379 -13.96 1.37 -28.57
CA PHE A 379 -12.71 0.61 -28.63
C PHE A 379 -11.79 0.93 -27.44
N LEU A 380 -11.61 2.22 -27.11
CA LEU A 380 -10.87 2.63 -25.92
C LEU A 380 -11.51 2.04 -24.64
N ASP A 381 -12.82 2.13 -24.49
CA ASP A 381 -13.50 1.54 -23.33
C ASP A 381 -13.25 0.01 -23.26
N SER A 382 -13.21 -0.68 -24.40
CA SER A 382 -12.91 -2.13 -24.45
C SER A 382 -11.47 -2.48 -24.07
N LEU A 383 -10.49 -1.63 -24.42
CA LEU A 383 -9.08 -1.83 -24.04
C LEU A 383 -8.91 -1.65 -22.53
N TYR A 384 -9.61 -0.67 -21.96
CA TYR A 384 -9.63 -0.43 -20.52
C TYR A 384 -10.25 -1.62 -19.78
N GLU A 385 -11.40 -2.13 -20.23
CA GLU A 385 -12.07 -3.29 -19.63
C GLU A 385 -11.27 -4.60 -19.76
N ARG A 386 -10.42 -4.73 -20.79
CA ARG A 386 -9.53 -5.89 -20.99
C ARG A 386 -8.18 -5.78 -20.27
N GLY A 387 -7.93 -4.67 -19.56
CA GLY A 387 -6.67 -4.43 -18.86
C GLY A 387 -5.49 -4.13 -19.78
N GLN A 388 -5.73 -3.80 -21.05
CA GLN A 388 -4.70 -3.33 -22.00
C GLN A 388 -4.44 -1.83 -21.81
N ILE A 389 -4.05 -1.46 -20.58
CA ILE A 389 -3.99 -0.07 -20.12
C ILE A 389 -2.88 0.73 -20.83
N VAL A 390 -1.76 0.08 -21.19
CA VAL A 390 -0.65 0.73 -21.92
C VAL A 390 -1.12 1.18 -23.30
N THR A 391 -1.69 0.27 -24.08
CA THR A 391 -2.27 0.54 -25.41
C THR A 391 -3.38 1.58 -25.33
N TRP A 392 -4.29 1.46 -24.34
CA TRP A 392 -5.34 2.45 -24.10
C TRP A 392 -4.80 3.85 -23.84
N SER A 393 -3.75 3.96 -23.00
CA SER A 393 -3.18 5.23 -22.59
C SER A 393 -2.46 5.91 -23.76
N VAL A 394 -1.66 5.15 -24.52
CA VAL A 394 -0.97 5.62 -25.73
C VAL A 394 -1.98 6.17 -26.75
N LEU A 395 -3.06 5.43 -26.98
CA LEU A 395 -4.10 5.80 -27.93
C LEU A 395 -4.96 6.99 -27.49
N LYS A 396 -5.05 7.24 -26.19
CA LYS A 396 -5.74 8.39 -25.60
C LYS A 396 -4.89 9.67 -25.64
N MET A 397 -3.58 9.53 -25.79
CA MET A 397 -2.64 10.65 -25.95
C MET A 397 -2.56 11.17 -27.39
N ALA A 398 -3.21 10.49 -28.33
CA ALA A 398 -3.37 10.97 -29.71
C ALA A 398 -4.65 11.80 -29.84
N ASP A 399 -4.57 12.87 -30.62
CA ASP A 399 -5.73 13.54 -31.17
C ASP A 399 -6.35 12.65 -32.25
N VAL A 400 -7.68 12.52 -32.23
CA VAL A 400 -8.39 11.54 -33.05
C VAL A 400 -9.39 12.25 -33.96
N LYS A 401 -9.32 11.95 -35.26
CA LYS A 401 -10.36 12.30 -36.23
C LYS A 401 -10.98 11.01 -36.76
N GLU A 402 -12.30 10.91 -36.67
CA GLU A 402 -13.06 9.80 -37.23
C GLU A 402 -13.72 10.21 -38.55
N ASP A 403 -13.49 9.42 -39.61
CA ASP A 403 -14.21 9.49 -40.87
C ASP A 403 -14.94 8.16 -41.15
N ASP A 404 -15.79 8.10 -42.18
CA ASP A 404 -16.64 6.94 -42.46
C ASP A 404 -15.85 5.63 -42.64
N ASN A 405 -14.60 5.71 -43.11
CA ASN A 405 -13.77 4.54 -43.42
C ASN A 405 -12.40 4.51 -42.70
N THR A 406 -12.00 5.60 -42.05
CA THR A 406 -10.66 5.77 -41.45
C THR A 406 -10.71 6.45 -40.08
N ILE A 407 -9.82 6.04 -39.18
CA ILE A 407 -9.53 6.73 -37.92
C ILE A 407 -8.11 7.27 -38.04
N THR A 408 -7.96 8.58 -37.96
CA THR A 408 -6.66 9.25 -38.06
C THR A 408 -6.20 9.68 -36.67
N LEU A 409 -5.01 9.24 -36.28
CA LEU A 409 -4.33 9.63 -35.04
C LEU A 409 -3.24 10.65 -35.34
N THR A 410 -3.24 11.75 -34.58
CA THR A 410 -2.18 12.75 -34.60
C THR A 410 -1.58 12.82 -33.20
N PHE A 411 -0.27 12.61 -33.08
CA PHE A 411 0.42 12.70 -31.80
C PHE A 411 1.03 14.10 -31.64
N PRO A 412 0.67 14.85 -30.57
CA PRO A 412 1.31 16.13 -30.27
C PRO A 412 2.82 15.98 -30.10
N LYS A 413 3.60 17.04 -30.37
CA LYS A 413 5.08 17.01 -30.27
C LYS A 413 5.57 16.65 -28.87
N GLU A 414 4.80 16.97 -27.84
CA GLU A 414 5.07 16.64 -26.44
C GLU A 414 4.84 15.15 -26.11
N ALA A 415 4.16 14.41 -27.00
CA ALA A 415 3.81 13.00 -26.86
C ALA A 415 4.73 12.08 -27.69
N HIS A 416 5.98 12.49 -27.97
CA HIS A 416 6.96 11.72 -28.74
C HIS A 416 7.15 10.28 -28.22
N PHE A 417 7.08 10.07 -26.90
CA PHE A 417 7.17 8.75 -26.29
C PHE A 417 5.95 7.86 -26.59
N ALA A 418 4.73 8.42 -26.57
CA ALA A 418 3.50 7.70 -26.92
C ALA A 418 3.51 7.28 -28.39
N ARG A 419 4.02 8.15 -29.27
CA ARG A 419 4.23 7.81 -30.69
C ARG A 419 5.19 6.65 -30.87
N LYS A 420 6.32 6.64 -30.16
CA LYS A 420 7.32 5.57 -30.27
C LYS A 420 6.76 4.21 -29.82
N ILE A 421 6.02 4.16 -28.72
CA ILE A 421 5.34 2.94 -28.25
C ILE A 421 4.26 2.51 -29.25
N PHE A 422 3.49 3.47 -29.79
CA PHE A 422 2.49 3.18 -30.82
C PHE A 422 3.12 2.58 -32.09
N GLU A 423 4.27 3.09 -32.53
CA GLU A 423 4.97 2.60 -33.74
C GLU A 423 5.48 1.16 -33.57
N GLU A 424 5.94 0.79 -32.37
CA GLU A 424 6.37 -0.58 -32.05
C GLU A 424 5.20 -1.59 -32.06
N GLU A 425 3.99 -1.17 -31.68
CA GLU A 425 2.79 -2.03 -31.61
C GLU A 425 1.78 -1.77 -32.76
N ARG A 426 2.16 -0.98 -33.77
CA ARG A 426 1.26 -0.42 -34.78
C ARG A 426 0.42 -1.47 -35.50
N GLU A 427 1.02 -2.60 -35.87
CA GLU A 427 0.33 -3.67 -36.60
C GLU A 427 -0.76 -4.33 -35.74
N THR A 428 -0.44 -4.62 -34.48
CA THR A 428 -1.36 -5.20 -33.50
C THR A 428 -2.53 -4.27 -33.26
N ILE A 429 -2.25 -3.01 -32.95
CA ILE A 429 -3.26 -1.98 -32.67
C ILE A 429 -4.14 -1.73 -33.89
N SER A 430 -3.56 -1.61 -35.09
CA SER A 430 -4.32 -1.41 -36.32
C SER A 430 -5.26 -2.59 -36.62
N SER A 431 -4.83 -3.82 -36.30
CA SER A 431 -5.66 -5.01 -36.47
C SER A 431 -6.85 -5.04 -35.50
N GLU A 432 -6.66 -4.57 -34.27
CA GLU A 432 -7.69 -4.52 -33.24
C GLU A 432 -8.69 -3.40 -33.49
N VAL A 433 -8.22 -2.20 -33.89
CA VAL A 433 -9.08 -1.09 -34.31
C VAL A 433 -9.96 -1.52 -35.49
N ARG A 434 -9.39 -2.20 -36.49
CA ARG A 434 -10.15 -2.70 -37.65
C ARG A 434 -11.18 -3.75 -37.27
N LYS A 435 -10.86 -4.66 -36.34
CA LYS A 435 -11.81 -5.66 -35.82
C LYS A 435 -12.94 -5.04 -35.00
N ALA A 436 -12.63 -4.01 -34.21
CA ALA A 436 -13.58 -3.37 -33.30
C ALA A 436 -14.49 -2.35 -33.99
N THR A 437 -13.95 -1.60 -34.96
CA THR A 437 -14.65 -0.46 -35.57
C THR A 437 -14.94 -0.64 -37.06
N GLY A 438 -14.34 -1.63 -37.72
CA GLY A 438 -14.44 -1.82 -39.17
C GLY A 438 -13.61 -0.84 -40.00
N ARG A 439 -12.97 0.15 -39.38
CA ARG A 439 -12.24 1.25 -40.04
C ARG A 439 -10.72 1.02 -40.06
N LEU A 440 -10.04 1.67 -41.00
CA LEU A 440 -8.58 1.63 -41.12
C LEU A 440 -7.92 2.70 -40.24
N LEU A 441 -6.82 2.33 -39.57
CA LEU A 441 -6.06 3.26 -38.73
C LEU A 441 -4.96 3.95 -39.54
N GLN A 442 -4.97 5.28 -39.57
CA GLN A 442 -3.95 6.13 -40.18
C GLN A 442 -3.28 7.01 -39.11
N VAL A 443 -2.02 7.36 -39.33
CA VAL A 443 -1.29 8.27 -38.45
C VAL A 443 -0.77 9.42 -39.31
N GLU A 444 -1.08 10.65 -38.90
CA GLU A 444 -0.60 11.88 -39.55
C GLU A 444 0.44 12.58 -38.66
N ASP A 445 1.44 13.15 -39.32
CA ASP A 445 2.38 14.10 -38.71
C ASP A 445 1.78 15.51 -38.74
N GLU A 446 1.99 16.32 -37.70
CA GLU A 446 1.65 17.74 -37.77
C GLU A 446 2.42 18.42 -38.91
N THR A 447 1.75 18.69 -40.03
CA THR A 447 2.25 19.58 -41.09
C THR A 447 1.71 21.00 -40.92
N GLU A 448 2.62 21.98 -41.03
CA GLU A 448 2.37 23.42 -40.91
C GLU A 448 1.13 23.89 -41.69
N ILE A 449 0.16 24.46 -40.97
CA ILE A 449 -0.93 25.24 -41.58
C ILE A 449 -0.36 26.60 -41.97
N THR A 450 -0.22 26.85 -43.28
CA THR A 450 0.13 28.17 -43.84
C THR A 450 -0.92 29.23 -43.51
N PRO A 451 -0.56 30.39 -42.94
CA PRO A 451 -1.41 31.58 -42.95
C PRO A 451 -1.03 32.49 -44.13
N GLY A 452 -2.03 32.91 -44.92
CA GLY A 452 -1.86 33.95 -45.95
C GLY A 452 -1.83 35.35 -45.34
N ARG A 453 -0.99 36.22 -45.93
CA ARG A 453 -0.99 37.71 -46.03
C ARG A 453 -1.57 38.52 -44.84
N ASP A 454 -0.90 39.49 -44.21
CA ASP A 454 0.17 40.42 -44.59
C ASP A 454 0.88 40.97 -43.33
N SER A 455 2.12 41.47 -43.51
CA SER A 455 2.95 42.32 -42.62
C SER A 455 3.37 41.72 -41.26
N ASP A 456 4.64 41.69 -40.84
CA ASP A 456 5.74 42.63 -41.03
C ASP A 456 7.08 41.91 -40.74
N GLU A 457 8.15 42.32 -41.40
CA GLU A 457 9.50 41.77 -41.24
C GLU A 457 10.08 42.09 -39.84
N SER A 458 10.72 41.09 -39.21
CA SER A 458 12.09 41.16 -38.65
C SER A 458 12.27 40.36 -37.34
N VAL A 459 13.02 39.25 -37.38
CA VAL A 459 14.01 38.92 -36.32
C VAL A 459 15.18 38.17 -36.96
N ARG A 460 16.38 38.61 -36.56
CA ARG A 460 17.72 38.34 -37.10
C ARG A 460 18.22 36.91 -36.85
N SER A 461 18.92 36.36 -37.84
CA SER A 461 19.81 35.20 -37.74
C SER A 461 21.13 35.57 -37.04
N ARG A 462 21.74 34.62 -36.30
CA ARG A 462 23.14 34.67 -35.85
C ARG A 462 23.97 33.58 -36.55
N PRO A 463 25.27 33.82 -36.84
CA PRO A 463 26.08 32.92 -37.66
C PRO A 463 26.95 31.97 -36.81
N GLY A 464 26.85 30.66 -37.07
CA GLY A 464 27.81 29.64 -36.65
C GLY A 464 28.25 28.85 -37.89
N THR A 465 29.55 28.57 -38.01
CA THR A 465 30.12 27.91 -39.19
C THR A 465 29.85 26.41 -39.13
N LYS A 466 28.82 25.93 -39.84
CA LYS A 466 28.54 24.50 -39.96
C LYS A 466 29.63 23.81 -40.79
N VAL A 467 30.42 22.94 -40.16
CA VAL A 467 31.28 21.99 -40.89
C VAL A 467 30.39 20.84 -41.37
N LYS A 468 30.35 20.62 -42.68
CA LYS A 468 29.48 19.61 -43.32
C LYS A 468 30.24 18.38 -43.83
N ASP A 469 31.57 18.36 -43.70
CA ASP A 469 32.37 17.24 -44.18
C ASP A 469 32.51 16.15 -43.11
N ARG A 470 32.05 14.95 -43.45
CA ARG A 470 31.97 13.77 -42.57
C ARG A 470 33.35 13.39 -42.00
N ASP A 471 34.41 13.53 -42.79
CA ASP A 471 35.77 13.19 -42.34
C ASP A 471 36.37 14.22 -41.39
N GLU A 472 35.94 15.49 -41.46
CA GLU A 472 36.32 16.52 -40.49
C GLU A 472 35.52 16.38 -39.19
N VAL A 473 34.21 16.15 -39.28
CA VAL A 473 33.34 15.92 -38.12
C VAL A 473 33.85 14.74 -37.27
N MET A 474 34.24 13.64 -37.89
CA MET A 474 34.73 12.46 -37.17
C MET A 474 36.07 12.70 -36.46
N LYS A 475 36.88 13.70 -36.85
CA LYS A 475 38.13 14.03 -36.16
C LYS A 475 37.92 14.83 -34.88
N ILE A 476 36.80 15.55 -34.77
CA ILE A 476 36.49 16.44 -33.64
C ILE A 476 35.82 15.65 -32.49
N LEU A 477 35.15 14.54 -32.79
CA LEU A 477 34.43 13.72 -31.81
C LEU A 477 35.37 12.90 -30.91
N THR A 478 34.96 12.66 -29.67
CA THR A 478 35.60 11.70 -28.75
C THR A 478 35.39 10.26 -29.19
N GLU A 479 36.17 9.31 -28.66
CA GLU A 479 36.17 7.91 -29.13
C GLU A 479 34.80 7.23 -28.91
N ASP A 480 34.15 7.46 -27.77
CA ASP A 480 32.80 6.96 -27.47
C ASP A 480 31.73 7.57 -28.39
N GLN A 481 31.85 8.87 -28.68
CA GLN A 481 30.94 9.57 -29.60
C GLN A 481 31.10 9.08 -31.05
N ARG A 482 32.33 8.76 -31.48
CA ARG A 482 32.57 8.16 -32.81
C ARG A 482 31.96 6.77 -32.91
N GLU A 483 32.02 5.97 -31.85
CA GLU A 483 31.40 4.63 -31.86
C GLU A 483 29.88 4.74 -31.99
N TYR A 484 29.27 5.68 -31.27
CA TYR A 484 27.84 5.94 -31.34
C TYR A 484 27.39 6.45 -32.73
N VAL A 485 28.12 7.44 -33.29
CA VAL A 485 27.84 7.98 -34.63
C VAL A 485 28.04 6.93 -35.72
N ASN A 486 29.09 6.10 -35.63
CA ASN A 486 29.30 5.00 -36.58
C ASN A 486 28.19 3.93 -36.52
N LYS A 487 27.60 3.71 -35.34
CA LYS A 487 26.44 2.83 -35.17
C LYS A 487 25.22 3.41 -35.89
N ILE A 488 24.99 4.71 -35.76
CA ILE A 488 23.88 5.41 -36.43
C ILE A 488 24.08 5.37 -37.95
N VAL A 489 25.26 5.70 -38.46
CA VAL A 489 25.49 5.71 -39.91
C VAL A 489 25.39 4.31 -40.53
N ARG A 490 25.78 3.25 -39.81
CA ARG A 490 25.54 1.86 -40.26
C ARG A 490 24.07 1.48 -40.34
N LEU A 491 23.21 2.10 -39.53
CA LEU A 491 21.77 1.82 -39.50
C LEU A 491 21.01 2.52 -40.63
N PHE A 492 21.48 3.70 -41.07
CA PHE A 492 20.76 4.55 -42.02
C PHE A 492 21.42 4.70 -43.40
N GLY A 493 22.63 4.16 -43.61
CA GLY A 493 23.32 4.20 -44.91
C GLY A 493 23.98 5.55 -45.25
N ASP A 494 24.49 5.71 -46.47
CA ASP A 494 25.31 6.88 -46.89
C ASP A 494 24.53 8.19 -47.07
N ASP A 495 23.22 8.21 -46.86
CA ASP A 495 22.36 9.41 -46.98
C ASP A 495 22.32 10.30 -45.71
N VAL A 496 23.20 10.03 -44.73
CA VAL A 496 23.27 10.79 -43.48
C VAL A 496 24.27 11.94 -43.59
N GLU A 497 23.77 13.19 -43.70
CA GLU A 497 24.61 14.38 -43.55
C GLU A 497 24.92 14.64 -42.07
N LEU A 498 26.21 14.67 -41.71
CA LEU A 498 26.68 15.00 -40.38
C LEU A 498 27.18 16.45 -40.35
N SER A 499 26.69 17.24 -39.40
CA SER A 499 27.24 18.56 -39.10
C SER A 499 27.40 18.75 -37.61
N VAL A 500 28.51 19.36 -37.20
CA VAL A 500 28.78 19.72 -35.81
C VAL A 500 28.85 21.24 -35.73
N ASP A 501 28.12 21.80 -34.78
CA ASP A 501 28.19 23.23 -34.47
C ASP A 501 29.32 23.43 -33.48
N THR A 502 30.46 23.93 -33.95
CA THR A 502 31.62 24.23 -33.09
C THR A 502 31.42 25.61 -32.48
N GLY A 503 30.44 25.74 -31.58
CA GLY A 503 30.36 26.87 -30.66
C GLY A 503 31.40 26.69 -29.56
N GLU A 504 32.13 27.75 -29.21
CA GLU A 504 32.96 27.77 -28.00
C GLU A 504 32.03 27.71 -26.78
N GLU A 505 31.89 26.52 -26.19
CA GLU A 505 31.69 26.17 -24.78
C GLU A 505 30.82 24.90 -24.63
N GLU A 506 31.50 23.84 -24.17
CA GLU A 506 31.08 22.53 -23.63
C GLU A 506 29.98 21.72 -24.33
#